data_AF-X1PBS5-F1
#
_entry.id   AF-X1PBS5-F1
#
_cell.length_a   1.000
_cell.length_b   1.000
_cell.length_c   1.000
_cell.angle_alpha   90.00
_cell.angle_beta   90.00
_cell.angle_gamma   90.00
#
_symmetry.space_group_name_H-M   'P 1'
#
loop_
_entity.id
_entity.type
_entity.pdbx_description
1 polymer ?
#
loop_
_entity_poly.entity_id
_entity_poly.type
_entity_poly.pdbx_seq_one_letter_code
_entity_poly.pdbx_strand_id
1 'polypeptide(L)' 'MKKRINVAQIGVGYWGPNLLRNLVANKSVNVKKVVDLSSERREYVRGLYPAVSVTDKTE' A
#
# COMPACT_ATOMS: atom_id res chain seq x y z
N MET A 1 20.60 9.57 -9.83
CA MET A 1 19.39 9.57 -8.96
C MET A 1 19.49 8.40 -7.99
N LYS A 2 19.11 8.56 -6.71
CA LYS A 2 19.08 7.43 -5.75
C LYS A 2 17.98 6.42 -6.14
N LYS A 3 18.30 5.12 -6.06
CA LYS A 3 17.35 4.02 -6.30
C LYS A 3 16.26 4.03 -5.22
N ARG A 4 14.99 3.94 -5.62
CA ARG A 4 13.86 3.85 -4.67
C ARG A 4 13.78 2.46 -4.05
N ILE A 5 13.35 2.39 -2.80
CA ILE A 5 13.07 1.13 -2.09
C ILE A 5 11.65 0.69 -2.44
N ASN A 6 11.51 -0.54 -2.93
CA ASN A 6 10.19 -1.14 -3.16
C ASN A 6 9.65 -1.68 -1.84
N VAL A 7 8.40 -1.33 -1.52
CA VAL A 7 7.75 -1.72 -0.26
C VAL A 7 6.40 -2.36 -0.56
N ALA A 8 6.05 -3.36 0.25
CA ALA A 8 4.68 -3.84 0.38
C ALA A 8 4.21 -3.65 1.83
N GLN A 9 2.95 -3.28 2.01
CA GLN A 9 2.33 -3.19 3.34
C GLN A 9 1.31 -4.32 3.50
N ILE A 10 1.50 -5.14 4.52
CA ILE A 10 0.55 -6.19 4.90
C ILE A 10 -0.26 -5.69 6.09
N GLY A 11 -1.57 -5.63 5.94
CA GLY A 11 -2.51 -5.01 6.87
C GLY A 11 -2.65 -3.51 6.64
N VAL A 12 -3.87 -3.09 6.33
CA VAL A 12 -4.30 -1.69 6.23
C VAL A 12 -5.53 -1.41 7.11
N GLY A 13 -5.54 -2.01 8.31
CA GLY A 13 -6.56 -1.83 9.36
C GLY A 13 -6.57 -0.43 10.00
N TYR A 14 -6.86 -0.30 11.29
CA TYR A 14 -7.09 1.03 11.93
C TYR A 14 -5.99 2.08 11.63
N TRP A 15 -4.72 1.76 11.88
CA TRP A 15 -3.60 2.67 11.62
C TRP A 15 -2.98 2.55 10.22
N GLY A 16 -3.34 1.50 9.50
CA GLY A 16 -2.74 1.16 8.22
C GLY A 16 -2.80 2.28 7.17
N PRO A 17 -3.94 2.98 7.00
CA PRO A 17 -4.06 4.09 6.07
C PRO A 17 -3.07 5.24 6.33
N ASN A 18 -2.78 5.52 7.61
CA ASN A 18 -1.84 6.59 7.98
C ASN A 18 -0.41 6.21 7.62
N LEU A 19 -0.02 4.94 7.85
CA LEU A 19 1.28 4.44 7.42
C LEU A 19 1.41 4.45 5.90
N LEU A 20 0.38 3.97 5.20
CA LEU A 20 0.35 3.92 3.73
C LEU A 20 0.51 5.32 3.13
N ARG A 21 -0.22 6.32 3.67
CA ARG A 21 -0.11 7.73 3.24
C ARG A 21 1.32 8.24 3.34
N ASN A 22 2.02 7.94 4.43
CA ASN A 22 3.40 8.36 4.63
C ASN A 22 4.37 7.63 3.68
N LEU A 23 4.17 6.33 3.44
CA LEU A 23 4.98 5.55 2.50
C LEU A 23 4.83 6.04 1.05
N VAL A 24 3.60 6.32 0.62
CA VAL A 24 3.31 6.83 -0.74
C VAL A 24 3.88 8.24 -0.94
N ALA A 25 3.81 9.11 0.08
CA ALA A 25 4.35 10.47 -0.02
C ALA A 25 5.88 10.53 -0.05
N ASN A 26 6.58 9.46 0.37
CA ASN A 26 8.03 9.44 0.44
C ASN A 26 8.65 9.17 -0.94
N LYS A 27 9.34 10.18 -1.51
CA LYS A 27 9.99 10.10 -2.83
C LYS A 27 11.08 9.03 -2.95
N SER A 28 11.61 8.54 -1.82
CA SER A 28 12.60 7.45 -1.77
C SER A 28 11.95 6.07 -1.76
N VAL A 29 10.63 5.99 -1.64
CA VAL A 29 9.85 4.75 -1.56
C VAL A 29 8.99 4.60 -2.81
N ASN A 30 8.77 3.34 -3.18
CA ASN A 30 7.82 2.95 -4.20
C ASN A 30 6.93 1.84 -3.62
N VAL A 31 5.73 2.20 -3.19
CA VAL A 31 4.77 1.22 -2.66
C VAL A 31 4.20 0.43 -3.83
N LYS A 32 4.54 -0.86 -3.90
CA LYS A 32 4.15 -1.73 -5.02
C LYS A 32 2.86 -2.49 -4.75
N LYS A 33 2.66 -2.94 -3.50
CA LYS A 33 1.57 -3.84 -3.15
C LYS A 33 1.05 -3.53 -1.74
N VAL A 34 -0.26 -3.62 -1.55
CA VAL A 34 -0.90 -3.70 -0.24
C VAL A 34 -1.64 -5.03 -0.14
N VAL A 35 -1.49 -5.71 0.99
CA VAL A 35 -2.16 -6.98 1.25
C VAL A 35 -3.09 -6.79 2.44
N ASP A 36 -4.37 -7.08 2.26
CA ASP A 36 -5.35 -7.07 3.36
C ASP A 36 -6.46 -8.07 3.07
N LEU A 37 -6.94 -8.77 4.10
CA LEU A 37 -8.03 -9.74 3.98
C LEU A 37 -9.40 -9.07 3.78
N SER A 38 -9.57 -7.84 4.25
CA SER A 38 -10.81 -7.08 4.07
C SER A 38 -10.92 -6.51 2.65
N SER A 39 -11.97 -6.88 1.93
CA SER A 39 -12.28 -6.33 0.60
C SER A 39 -12.50 -4.81 0.65
N GLU A 40 -13.20 -4.33 1.69
CA GLU A 40 -13.40 -2.89 1.96
C GLU A 40 -12.07 -2.15 2.06
N ARG A 41 -11.11 -2.72 2.79
CA ARG A 41 -9.77 -2.13 2.92
C ARG A 41 -9.00 -2.13 1.60
N ARG A 42 -9.12 -3.18 0.80
CA ARG A 42 -8.54 -3.23 -0.56
C ARG A 42 -9.18 -2.18 -1.47
N GLU A 43 -10.48 -1.97 -1.39
CA GLU A 43 -11.20 -0.97 -2.18
C GLU A 43 -10.87 0.47 -1.77
N TYR A 44 -10.77 0.74 -0.46
CA TYR A 44 -10.24 1.99 0.07
C TYR A 44 -8.86 2.33 -0.53
N VAL A 45 -7.94 1.35 -0.58
CA VAL A 45 -6.61 1.56 -1.16
C VAL A 45 -6.68 1.78 -2.68
N ARG A 46 -7.48 1.01 -3.42
CA ARG A 46 -7.64 1.21 -4.87
C ARG A 46 -8.16 2.60 -5.21
N GLY A 47 -9.12 3.12 -4.43
CA GLY A 47 -9.71 4.43 -4.66
C GLY A 47 -8.73 5.58 -4.46
N LEU A 48 -7.90 5.51 -3.41
CA LEU A 48 -6.95 6.59 -3.08
C LEU A 48 -5.60 6.46 -3.79
N TYR A 49 -5.17 5.23 -4.05
CA TYR A 49 -3.84 4.93 -4.60
C TYR A 49 -3.93 3.94 -5.78
N PRO A 50 -4.49 4.34 -6.95
CA PRO A 50 -4.70 3.44 -8.09
C PRO A 50 -3.43 2.78 -8.64
N ALA A 51 -2.25 3.38 -8.40
CA ALA A 51 -0.96 2.83 -8.80
C ALA A 51 -0.46 1.69 -7.88
N VAL A 52 -1.09 1.47 -6.73
CA VAL A 52 -0.73 0.43 -5.77
C VAL A 52 -1.59 -0.81 -6.02
N SER A 53 -0.95 -1.94 -6.32
CA SER A 53 -1.67 -3.21 -6.47
C SER A 53 -2.17 -3.71 -5.12
N VAL A 54 -3.37 -4.32 -5.08
CA VAL A 54 -3.92 -4.89 -3.84
C VAL A 54 -4.27 -6.36 -4.02
N THR A 55 -4.07 -7.17 -2.98
CA THR A 55 -4.41 -8.60 -2.98
C THR A 55 -4.78 -9.07 -1.57
N ASP A 56 -5.50 -10.18 -1.46
CA ASP A 56 -5.72 -10.95 -0.23
C ASP A 56 -4.98 -12.30 -0.26
N LYS A 57 -4.25 -12.59 -1.34
CA LYS A 57 -3.54 -13.85 -1.55
C LYS A 57 -2.04 -13.72 -1.29
N THR A 58 -1.42 -14.83 -0.89
CA THR A 58 0.01 -14.95 -0.58
C THR A 58 0.87 -15.40 -1.78
N GLU A 59 0.53 -14.94 -2.99
CA GLU A 59 1.15 -15.38 -4.26
C GLU A 59 1.95 -14.26 -4.95
#